data_AF-A0A660LE18-F1
#
_entry.id   AF-A0A660LE18-F1
#
_cell.length_a   1.000
_cell.length_b   1.000
_cell.length_c   1.000
_cell.angle_alpha   90.00
_cell.angle_beta   90.00
_cell.angle_gamma   90.00
#
_symmetry.space_group_name_H-M   'P 1'
#
loop_
_entity.id
_entity.type
_entity.pdbx_description
1 polymer ?
#
loop_
_entity_poly.entity_id
_entity_poly.type
_entity_poly.pdbx_seq_one_letter_code
_entity_poly.pdbx_strand_id
1 'polypeptide(L)'
;MHAVRALLIVVCAFVVGSGIAAIPYWENDPCSGFYVEVGPGVTWVTQLVPYGTRCEREAAGGWETVNGLVPSTGEWAAWLAVTTVVLAAAWRWRRFASARGAALATAVLGVFGLVAHQAEGVVALMGAVVLGAPVVLAGDRLLRPAAGWPVSLVLGASLPLVVMAVWFTPGLMGYEEVAAVLVLLAGAGTAAAAEWLVPRFVRSSRSSPPRPG
;
A
#
# COMPACT_ATOMS: atom_id res chain seq x y z
N MET A 1 -13.54 -23.21 -5.17
CA MET A 1 -13.60 -21.76 -4.82
C MET A 1 -12.72 -21.36 -3.63
N HIS A 2 -12.55 -22.19 -2.59
CA HIS A 2 -11.71 -21.83 -1.43
C HIS A 2 -10.21 -21.73 -1.76
N ALA A 3 -9.68 -22.65 -2.58
CA ALA A 3 -8.27 -22.65 -3.00
C ALA A 3 -7.87 -21.36 -3.76
N VAL A 4 -8.70 -20.89 -4.69
CA VAL A 4 -8.45 -19.65 -5.45
C VAL A 4 -8.39 -18.43 -4.52
N ARG A 5 -9.26 -18.37 -3.50
CA ARG A 5 -9.26 -17.26 -2.53
C ARG A 5 -8.03 -17.30 -1.64
N ALA A 6 -7.65 -18.48 -1.16
CA ALA A 6 -6.43 -18.64 -0.37
C ALA A 6 -5.20 -18.22 -1.18
N LEU A 7 -5.11 -18.65 -2.44
CA LEU A 7 -4.05 -18.24 -3.35
C LEU A 7 -4.00 -16.71 -3.55
N LEU A 8 -5.14 -16.08 -3.80
CA LEU A 8 -5.20 -14.61 -3.93
C LEU A 8 -4.74 -13.90 -2.66
N ILE A 9 -5.16 -14.37 -1.48
CA ILE A 9 -4.72 -13.79 -0.20
C ILE A 9 -3.20 -13.93 -0.07
N VAL A 10 -2.63 -15.10 -0.36
CA VAL A 10 -1.19 -15.34 -0.26
C VAL A 10 -0.42 -14.47 -1.24
N VAL A 11 -0.84 -14.39 -2.50
CA VAL A 11 -0.17 -13.57 -3.53
C VAL A 11 -0.28 -12.08 -3.19
N CYS A 12 -1.46 -11.60 -2.80
CA CYS A 12 -1.63 -10.21 -2.39
C CYS A 12 -0.83 -9.90 -1.13
N ALA A 13 -0.81 -10.80 -0.13
CA ALA A 13 -0.03 -10.62 1.08
C ALA A 13 1.46 -10.57 0.79
N PHE A 14 1.94 -11.42 -0.13
CA PHE A 14 3.32 -11.41 -0.58
C PHE A 14 3.70 -10.08 -1.21
N VAL A 15 2.93 -9.61 -2.18
CA VAL A 15 3.21 -8.35 -2.90
C VAL A 15 3.09 -7.13 -1.97
N VAL A 16 1.97 -7.01 -1.25
CA VAL A 16 1.69 -5.86 -0.37
C VAL A 16 2.62 -5.85 0.83
N GLY A 17 2.80 -7.00 1.50
CA GLY A 17 3.67 -7.10 2.67
C GLY A 17 5.14 -6.88 2.32
N SER A 18 5.60 -7.32 1.15
CA SER A 18 6.96 -7.01 0.67
C SER A 18 7.14 -5.52 0.42
N GLY A 19 6.14 -4.85 -0.16
CA GLY A 19 6.15 -3.40 -0.32
C GLY A 19 6.24 -2.67 1.02
N ILE A 20 5.37 -3.02 1.98
CA ILE A 20 5.36 -2.38 3.31
C ILE A 20 6.68 -2.58 4.05
N ALA A 21 7.21 -3.80 4.04
CA ALA A 21 8.47 -4.13 4.70
C ALA A 21 9.66 -3.34 4.14
N ALA A 22 9.59 -2.93 2.87
CA ALA A 22 10.67 -2.21 2.21
C ALA A 22 10.64 -0.70 2.49
N ILE A 23 9.50 -0.11 2.85
CA ILE A 23 9.35 1.35 3.05
C ILE A 23 10.46 1.99 3.92
N PRO A 24 10.86 1.42 5.07
CA PRO A 24 11.91 2.00 5.93
C PRO A 24 13.28 2.15 5.25
N TYR A 25 13.50 1.41 4.17
CA TYR A 25 14.78 1.28 3.47
C TYR A 25 14.79 2.04 2.14
N TRP A 26 13.77 2.85 1.86
CA TRP A 26 13.75 3.67 0.66
C TRP A 26 14.68 4.89 0.81
N GLU A 27 15.49 5.14 -0.21
CA GLU A 27 16.27 6.37 -0.39
C GLU A 27 16.09 6.89 -1.83
N ASN A 28 16.20 8.21 -2.02
CA ASN A 28 16.08 8.81 -3.36
C ASN A 28 17.28 8.47 -4.27
N ASP A 29 18.45 8.25 -3.68
CA ASP A 29 19.68 7.94 -4.43
C ASP A 29 20.55 6.93 -3.66
N PRO A 30 20.09 5.67 -3.57
CA PRO A 30 20.59 4.68 -2.60
C PRO A 30 22.04 4.26 -2.81
N CYS A 31 22.57 4.41 -4.04
CA CYS A 31 23.90 3.94 -4.40
C CYS A 31 24.90 5.07 -4.61
N SER A 32 24.48 6.34 -4.57
CA SER A 32 25.38 7.43 -4.98
C SER A 32 26.50 7.74 -3.99
N GLY A 33 26.23 7.58 -2.69
CA GLY A 33 27.26 7.72 -1.65
C GLY A 33 28.43 6.74 -1.87
N PHE A 34 28.14 5.54 -2.37
CA PHE A 34 29.13 4.48 -2.55
C PHE A 34 30.03 4.68 -3.77
N TYR A 35 29.64 5.52 -4.75
CA TYR A 35 30.54 5.86 -5.87
C TYR A 35 31.82 6.55 -5.37
N VAL A 36 31.71 7.37 -4.32
CA VAL A 36 32.83 8.13 -3.76
C VAL A 36 33.68 7.24 -2.86
N GLU A 37 33.07 6.34 -2.10
CA GLU A 37 33.76 5.49 -1.13
C GLU A 37 34.43 4.27 -1.76
N VAL A 38 33.77 3.63 -2.74
CA VAL A 38 34.17 2.32 -3.28
C VAL A 38 34.68 2.45 -4.72
N GLY A 39 34.36 3.55 -5.40
CA GLY A 39 34.83 3.90 -6.74
C GLY A 39 33.75 3.75 -7.84
N PRO A 40 34.10 4.11 -9.09
CA PRO A 40 33.18 3.99 -10.21
C PRO A 40 32.82 2.52 -10.49
N GLY A 41 31.58 2.26 -10.92
CA GLY A 41 31.09 0.91 -11.26
C GLY A 41 30.15 0.28 -10.24
N VAL A 42 29.68 1.03 -9.24
CA VAL A 42 28.54 0.61 -8.42
C VAL A 42 27.27 0.71 -9.27
N THR A 43 26.43 -0.31 -9.22
CA THR A 43 25.18 -0.38 -9.98
C THR A 43 24.03 -0.70 -9.04
N TRP A 44 22.84 -0.22 -9.41
CA TRP A 44 21.62 -0.44 -8.68
C TRP A 44 20.91 -1.70 -9.18
N VAL A 45 20.66 -2.64 -8.26
CA VAL A 45 19.93 -3.89 -8.52
C VAL A 45 18.73 -3.99 -7.60
N THR A 46 17.57 -4.35 -8.15
CA THR A 46 16.36 -4.64 -7.34
C THR A 46 16.40 -6.09 -6.86
N GLN A 47 16.32 -6.30 -5.55
CA GLN A 47 16.11 -7.61 -4.95
C GLN A 47 14.61 -7.85 -4.76
N LEU A 48 14.13 -9.06 -5.09
CA LEU A 48 12.71 -9.39 -4.96
C LEU A 48 12.35 -10.01 -3.60
N VAL A 49 13.28 -10.72 -2.95
CA VAL A 49 13.02 -11.47 -1.71
C VAL A 49 14.22 -11.40 -0.74
N PRO A 50 14.11 -10.67 0.39
CA PRO A 50 13.13 -9.62 0.65
C PRO A 50 13.19 -8.50 -0.40
N TYR A 51 12.07 -7.82 -0.62
CA TYR A 51 12.00 -6.76 -1.62
C TYR A 51 12.78 -5.52 -1.18
N GLY A 52 13.57 -4.95 -2.08
CA GLY A 52 14.26 -3.68 -1.86
C GLY A 52 15.43 -3.50 -2.82
N THR A 53 16.42 -2.72 -2.40
CA THR A 53 17.50 -2.27 -3.26
C THR A 53 18.86 -2.79 -2.79
N ARG A 54 19.69 -3.27 -3.73
CA ARG A 54 21.11 -3.56 -3.52
C ARG A 54 21.97 -2.68 -4.40
N CYS A 55 23.12 -2.32 -3.87
CA CYS A 55 24.19 -1.68 -4.61
C CYS A 55 25.29 -2.72 -4.83
N GLU A 56 25.57 -3.04 -6.08
CA GLU A 56 26.55 -4.07 -6.46
C GLU A 56 27.66 -3.48 -7.31
N ARG A 57 28.89 -3.99 -7.14
CA ARG A 57 30.06 -3.58 -7.91
C ARG A 57 30.70 -4.79 -8.58
N GLU A 58 31.20 -4.61 -9.79
CA GLU A 58 32.06 -5.60 -10.45
C GLU A 58 33.47 -5.59 -9.82
N ALA A 59 33.87 -6.73 -9.26
CA ALA A 59 35.20 -7.00 -8.73
C ALA A 59 35.86 -8.13 -9.54
N ALA A 60 37.16 -8.36 -9.33
CA ALA A 60 37.96 -9.32 -10.10
C ALA A 60 37.44 -10.79 -10.07
N GLY A 61 36.53 -11.11 -9.15
CA GLY A 61 35.89 -12.43 -9.02
C GLY A 61 34.37 -12.45 -9.32
N GLY A 62 33.79 -11.34 -9.78
CA GLY A 62 32.35 -11.22 -10.05
C GLY A 62 31.71 -10.03 -9.35
N TRP A 63 30.38 -10.03 -9.28
CA TRP A 63 29.60 -9.00 -8.62
C TRP A 63 29.64 -9.15 -7.09
N GLU A 64 29.94 -8.07 -6.39
CA GLU A 64 29.96 -7.99 -4.93
C GLU A 64 28.90 -6.99 -4.45
N THR A 65 28.13 -7.36 -3.43
CA THR A 65 27.18 -6.44 -2.79
C THR A 65 27.92 -5.50 -1.85
N VAL A 66 27.88 -4.21 -2.16
CA VAL A 66 28.51 -3.13 -1.38
C VAL A 66 27.57 -2.66 -0.27
N ASN A 67 26.28 -2.56 -0.57
CA ASN A 67 25.26 -2.19 0.40
C ASN A 67 23.90 -2.82 0.07
N GLY A 68 23.09 -3.06 1.10
CA GLY A 68 21.74 -3.60 0.99
C GLY A 68 20.75 -2.74 1.76
N LEU A 69 19.85 -2.07 1.04
CA LEU A 69 18.70 -1.37 1.57
C LEU A 69 17.48 -2.29 1.45
N VAL A 70 17.51 -3.34 2.28
CA VAL A 70 16.52 -4.40 2.31
C VAL A 70 16.15 -4.74 3.75
N PRO A 71 14.88 -5.06 4.01
CA PRO A 71 14.46 -5.49 5.33
C PRO A 71 15.12 -6.80 5.73
N SER A 72 15.28 -7.00 7.04
CA SER A 72 15.67 -8.32 7.54
C SER A 72 14.60 -9.36 7.20
N THR A 73 14.99 -10.63 7.12
CA THR A 73 14.04 -11.73 6.87
C THR A 73 12.94 -11.79 7.94
N GLY A 74 13.28 -11.44 9.19
CA GLY A 74 12.34 -11.39 10.30
C GLY A 74 11.27 -10.31 10.13
N GLU A 75 11.67 -9.08 9.79
CA GLU A 75 10.74 -7.96 9.54
C GLU A 75 9.87 -8.23 8.31
N TRP A 76 10.47 -8.73 7.24
CA TRP A 76 9.74 -9.12 6.04
C TRP A 76 8.67 -10.19 6.36
N ALA A 77 9.04 -11.25 7.08
CA ALA A 77 8.10 -12.29 7.49
C ALA A 77 6.99 -11.76 8.43
N ALA A 78 7.33 -10.82 9.33
CA ALA A 78 6.35 -10.19 10.21
C ALA A 78 5.31 -9.38 9.42
N TRP A 79 5.74 -8.57 8.44
CA TRP A 79 4.84 -7.82 7.57
C TRP A 79 3.98 -8.70 6.67
N LEU A 80 4.53 -9.81 6.17
CA LEU A 80 3.74 -10.82 5.47
C LEU A 80 2.64 -11.40 6.36
N ALA A 81 2.97 -11.74 7.61
CA ALA A 81 2.00 -12.27 8.57
C ALA A 81 0.90 -11.25 8.88
N VAL A 82 1.27 -10.00 9.18
CA VAL A 82 0.31 -8.90 9.45
C VAL A 82 -0.61 -8.69 8.25
N THR A 83 -0.04 -8.58 7.04
CA THR A 83 -0.82 -8.37 5.81
C THR A 83 -1.78 -9.54 5.56
N THR A 84 -1.31 -10.78 5.78
CA THR A 84 -2.16 -11.98 5.66
C THR A 84 -3.33 -11.94 6.63
N VAL A 85 -3.09 -11.57 7.90
CA VAL A 85 -4.13 -11.46 8.92
C VAL A 85 -5.16 -10.40 8.54
N VAL A 86 -4.71 -9.23 8.08
CA VAL A 86 -5.60 -8.13 7.67
C VAL A 86 -6.45 -8.53 6.45
N LEU A 87 -5.85 -9.14 5.43
CA LEU A 87 -6.58 -9.61 4.23
C LEU A 87 -7.57 -10.74 4.58
N ALA A 88 -7.16 -11.69 5.41
CA ALA A 88 -8.03 -12.78 5.87
C ALA A 88 -9.20 -12.24 6.70
N ALA A 89 -8.94 -11.29 7.59
CA ALA A 89 -9.95 -10.58 8.38
C ALA A 89 -10.97 -9.86 7.47
N ALA A 90 -10.49 -9.09 6.48
CA ALA A 90 -11.36 -8.42 5.52
C ALA A 90 -12.23 -9.41 4.72
N TRP A 91 -11.69 -10.58 4.39
CA TRP A 91 -12.45 -11.62 3.69
C TRP A 91 -13.51 -12.27 4.59
N ARG A 92 -13.14 -12.62 5.83
CA ARG A 92 -14.00 -13.26 6.83
C ARG A 92 -15.13 -12.33 7.30
N TRP A 93 -14.81 -11.04 7.43
CA TRP A 93 -15.68 -9.97 7.92
C TRP A 93 -16.04 -8.98 6.81
N ARG A 94 -16.18 -9.46 5.57
CA ARG A 94 -16.50 -8.64 4.38
C ARG A 94 -17.74 -7.75 4.49
N ARG A 95 -18.62 -7.98 5.48
CA ARG A 95 -19.78 -7.12 5.75
C ARG A 95 -19.41 -5.84 6.51
N PHE A 96 -18.31 -5.84 7.24
CA PHE A 96 -17.85 -4.72 8.04
C PHE A 96 -16.98 -3.78 7.20
N ALA A 97 -17.42 -2.53 7.05
CA ALA A 97 -16.69 -1.51 6.30
C ALA A 97 -15.27 -1.32 6.80
N SER A 98 -15.10 -1.29 8.13
CA SER A 98 -13.82 -1.08 8.79
C SER A 98 -12.77 -2.12 8.42
N ALA A 99 -13.13 -3.42 8.45
CA ALA A 99 -12.22 -4.50 8.08
C ALA A 99 -11.77 -4.40 6.62
N ARG A 100 -12.70 -4.05 5.70
CA ARG A 100 -12.36 -3.83 4.29
C ARG A 100 -11.47 -2.59 4.12
N GLY A 101 -11.82 -1.49 4.76
CA GLY A 101 -11.06 -0.24 4.72
C GLY A 101 -9.63 -0.40 5.19
N ALA A 102 -9.41 -1.13 6.29
CA ALA A 102 -8.08 -1.46 6.77
C ALA A 102 -7.27 -2.24 5.72
N ALA A 103 -7.84 -3.30 5.13
CA ALA A 103 -7.18 -4.07 4.08
C ALA A 103 -6.87 -3.26 2.82
N LEU A 104 -7.78 -2.38 2.39
CA LEU A 104 -7.56 -1.51 1.24
C LEU A 104 -6.47 -0.47 1.53
N ALA A 105 -6.42 0.07 2.75
CA ALA A 105 -5.35 0.97 3.18
C ALA A 105 -3.99 0.27 3.23
N THR A 106 -3.94 -0.96 3.76
CA THR A 106 -2.73 -1.80 3.72
C THR A 106 -2.27 -2.05 2.28
N ALA A 107 -3.21 -2.31 1.36
CA ALA A 107 -2.87 -2.49 -0.06
C ALA A 107 -2.27 -1.22 -0.69
N VAL A 108 -2.84 -0.04 -0.43
CA VAL A 108 -2.26 1.25 -0.89
C VAL A 108 -0.87 1.45 -0.31
N LEU A 109 -0.67 1.18 0.99
CA LEU A 109 0.62 1.33 1.64
C LEU A 109 1.68 0.38 1.02
N GLY A 110 1.31 -0.86 0.71
CA GLY A 110 2.19 -1.77 0.00
C GLY A 110 2.53 -1.30 -1.42
N VAL A 111 1.57 -0.73 -2.16
CA VAL A 111 1.84 -0.12 -3.47
C VAL A 111 2.84 1.03 -3.32
N PHE A 112 2.67 1.90 -2.31
CA PHE A 112 3.63 2.96 -2.04
C PHE A 112 5.05 2.42 -1.83
N GLY A 113 5.22 1.41 -0.97
CA GLY A 113 6.55 0.82 -0.74
C GLY A 113 7.17 0.18 -1.98
N LEU A 114 6.36 -0.46 -2.83
CA LEU A 114 6.85 -0.99 -4.11
C LEU A 114 7.32 0.12 -5.07
N VAL A 115 6.61 1.24 -5.13
CA VAL A 115 6.98 2.35 -6.03
C VAL A 115 8.14 3.16 -5.44
N ALA A 116 8.21 3.33 -4.12
CA ALA A 116 9.25 4.09 -3.43
C ALA A 116 10.66 3.54 -3.68
N HIS A 117 10.81 2.23 -3.85
CA HIS A 117 12.10 1.65 -4.23
C HIS A 117 12.50 1.88 -5.67
N GLN A 118 11.57 2.31 -6.53
CA GLN A 118 11.80 2.45 -7.98
C GLN A 118 11.83 3.91 -8.43
N ALA A 119 11.50 4.86 -7.55
CA ALA A 119 11.34 6.26 -7.88
C ALA A 119 11.59 7.16 -6.66
N GLU A 120 11.87 8.44 -6.91
CA GLU A 120 11.95 9.46 -5.86
C GLU A 120 10.66 9.56 -5.05
N GLY A 121 10.75 9.97 -3.78
CA GLY A 121 9.63 9.98 -2.84
C GLY A 121 8.36 10.70 -3.31
N VAL A 122 8.51 11.83 -4.02
CA VAL A 122 7.36 12.56 -4.58
C VAL A 122 6.68 11.76 -5.69
N VAL A 123 7.47 11.14 -6.57
CA VAL A 123 6.96 10.29 -7.65
C VAL A 123 6.31 9.04 -7.06
N ALA A 124 6.88 8.48 -6.00
CA ALA A 124 6.31 7.35 -5.29
C ALA A 124 4.97 7.68 -4.63
N LEU A 125 4.85 8.84 -3.99
CA LEU A 125 3.59 9.31 -3.41
C LEU A 125 2.52 9.51 -4.50
N MET A 126 2.87 10.17 -5.61
CA MET A 126 1.94 10.37 -6.73
C MET A 126 1.55 9.03 -7.37
N GLY A 127 2.51 8.12 -7.54
CA GLY A 127 2.30 6.77 -8.01
C GLY A 127 1.36 5.98 -7.11
N ALA A 128 1.53 6.08 -5.78
CA ALA A 128 0.65 5.44 -4.81
C ALA A 128 -0.77 5.99 -4.84
N VAL A 129 -0.95 7.30 -5.06
CA VAL A 129 -2.29 7.89 -5.20
C VAL A 129 -2.96 7.42 -6.50
N VAL A 130 -2.24 7.49 -7.63
CA VAL A 130 -2.76 7.15 -8.95
C VAL A 130 -3.05 5.65 -9.08
N LEU A 131 -2.11 4.79 -8.65
CA LEU A 131 -2.26 3.33 -8.70
C LEU A 131 -3.10 2.80 -7.53
N GLY A 132 -3.10 3.49 -6.39
CA GLY A 132 -3.94 3.14 -5.25
C GLY A 132 -5.42 3.26 -5.56
N ALA A 133 -5.85 4.26 -6.34
CA ALA A 133 -7.25 4.45 -6.69
C ALA A 133 -7.90 3.23 -7.39
N PRO A 134 -7.34 2.67 -8.49
CA PRO A 134 -7.87 1.47 -9.12
C PRO A 134 -7.71 0.24 -8.23
N VAL A 135 -6.66 0.13 -7.42
CA VAL A 135 -6.49 -0.98 -6.45
C VAL A 135 -7.60 -0.97 -5.41
N VAL A 136 -7.91 0.20 -4.84
CA VAL A 136 -8.99 0.39 -3.87
C VAL A 136 -10.35 0.08 -4.49
N LEU A 137 -10.59 0.60 -5.70
CA LEU A 137 -11.84 0.34 -6.42
C LEU A 137 -12.02 -1.15 -6.72
N ALA A 138 -11.01 -1.81 -7.28
CA ALA A 138 -11.05 -3.24 -7.60
C ALA A 138 -11.19 -4.10 -6.34
N GLY A 139 -10.44 -3.79 -5.28
CA GLY A 139 -10.48 -4.49 -4.01
C GLY A 139 -11.84 -4.38 -3.31
N ASP A 140 -12.44 -3.18 -3.25
CA ASP A 140 -13.77 -3.01 -2.66
C ASP A 140 -14.84 -3.74 -3.47
N ARG A 141 -14.75 -3.72 -4.82
CA ARG A 141 -15.69 -4.46 -5.68
C ARG A 141 -15.55 -5.97 -5.54
N LEU A 142 -14.33 -6.47 -5.34
CA LEU A 142 -14.06 -7.89 -5.07
C LEU A 142 -14.63 -8.34 -3.72
N LEU A 143 -14.46 -7.52 -2.68
CA LEU A 143 -14.94 -7.82 -1.33
C LEU A 143 -16.46 -7.60 -1.17
N ARG A 144 -17.04 -6.69 -1.96
CA ARG A 144 -18.44 -6.23 -1.87
C ARG A 144 -19.13 -6.19 -3.25
N PRO A 145 -19.30 -7.33 -3.95
CA PRO A 145 -19.77 -7.35 -5.33
C PRO A 145 -21.21 -6.83 -5.54
N ALA A 146 -22.07 -6.97 -4.54
CA ALA A 146 -23.51 -6.66 -4.62
C ALA A 146 -23.87 -5.20 -4.28
N ALA A 147 -22.89 -4.32 -4.06
CA ALA A 147 -23.16 -3.01 -3.50
C ALA A 147 -22.98 -1.86 -4.49
N GLY A 148 -23.57 -0.71 -4.15
CA GLY A 148 -23.60 0.46 -5.02
C GLY A 148 -22.21 1.03 -5.33
N TRP A 149 -21.99 1.29 -6.62
CA TRP A 149 -20.80 1.96 -7.17
C TRP A 149 -20.39 3.27 -6.48
N PRO A 150 -21.31 4.15 -6.02
CA PRO A 150 -20.92 5.44 -5.46
C PRO A 150 -19.96 5.35 -4.28
N VAL A 151 -20.12 4.36 -3.39
CA VAL A 151 -19.22 4.19 -2.24
C VAL A 151 -17.82 3.77 -2.69
N SER A 152 -17.74 2.81 -3.63
CA SER A 152 -16.45 2.32 -4.12
C SER A 152 -15.70 3.42 -4.89
N LEU A 153 -16.41 4.29 -5.62
CA LEU A 153 -15.81 5.46 -6.29
C LEU A 153 -15.28 6.49 -5.28
N VAL A 154 -16.07 6.80 -4.24
CA VAL A 154 -15.62 7.72 -3.17
C VAL A 154 -14.39 7.14 -2.47
N LEU A 155 -14.37 5.84 -2.17
CA LEU A 155 -13.20 5.20 -1.56
C LEU A 155 -12.00 5.18 -2.49
N GLY A 156 -12.18 4.83 -3.77
CA GLY A 156 -11.11 4.88 -4.77
C GLY A 156 -10.46 6.26 -4.88
N ALA A 157 -11.26 7.33 -4.81
CA ALA A 157 -10.75 8.70 -4.90
C ALA A 157 -10.11 9.21 -3.59
N SER A 158 -10.68 8.87 -2.43
CA SER A 158 -10.29 9.47 -1.15
C SER A 158 -9.28 8.64 -0.37
N LEU A 159 -9.38 7.32 -0.38
CA LEU A 159 -8.59 6.47 0.51
C LEU A 159 -7.08 6.57 0.23
N PRO A 160 -6.59 6.57 -1.02
CA PRO A 160 -5.16 6.73 -1.26
C PRO A 160 -4.59 8.04 -0.72
N LEU A 161 -5.35 9.13 -0.84
CA LEU A 161 -4.97 10.44 -0.30
C LEU A 161 -4.89 10.41 1.23
N VAL A 162 -5.89 9.84 1.89
CA VAL A 162 -5.92 9.69 3.36
C VAL A 162 -4.74 8.85 3.83
N VAL A 163 -4.47 7.72 3.17
CA VAL A 163 -3.37 6.82 3.52
C VAL A 163 -2.02 7.54 3.41
N MET A 164 -1.76 8.27 2.33
CA MET A 164 -0.52 9.03 2.18
C MET A 164 -0.40 10.17 3.20
N ALA A 165 -1.47 10.93 3.44
CA ALA A 165 -1.45 12.00 4.45
C ALA A 165 -1.15 11.45 5.86
N VAL A 166 -1.80 10.34 6.23
CA VAL A 166 -1.63 9.69 7.54
C VAL A 166 -0.28 9.00 7.66
N TRP A 167 0.28 8.47 6.57
CA TRP A 167 1.62 7.88 6.58
C TRP A 167 2.70 8.94 6.83
N PHE A 168 2.70 10.02 6.03
CA PHE A 168 3.77 11.02 6.08
C PHE A 168 3.77 11.86 7.36
N THR A 169 2.62 12.09 7.99
CA THR A 169 2.55 12.94 9.21
C THR A 169 3.45 12.41 10.36
N PRO A 170 3.33 11.15 10.81
CA PRO A 170 4.25 10.50 11.75
C PRO A 170 5.51 9.93 11.09
N GLY A 171 5.45 9.52 9.81
CA GLY A 171 6.60 8.93 9.10
C GLY A 171 7.77 9.90 8.98
N LEU A 172 7.50 11.19 8.75
CA LEU A 172 8.54 12.24 8.74
C LEU A 172 9.24 12.43 10.09
N MET A 173 8.68 11.88 11.18
CA MET A 173 9.27 11.90 12.52
C MET A 173 9.99 10.61 12.88
N GLY A 174 10.11 9.65 11.94
CA GLY A 174 10.76 8.36 12.16
C GLY A 174 9.91 7.32 12.90
N TYR A 175 8.59 7.52 13.02
CA TYR A 175 7.66 6.59 13.69
C TYR A 175 6.88 5.74 12.68
N GLU A 176 7.60 4.96 11.88
CA GLU A 176 7.02 4.24 10.73
C GLU A 176 6.06 3.12 11.13
N GLU A 177 6.31 2.41 12.22
CA GLU A 177 5.41 1.36 12.71
C GLU A 177 4.11 1.98 13.23
N VAL A 178 4.20 3.13 13.90
CA VAL A 178 3.03 3.90 14.36
C VAL A 178 2.26 4.43 13.16
N ALA A 179 2.96 4.92 12.13
CA ALA A 179 2.38 5.38 10.88
C ALA A 179 1.55 4.28 10.22
N ALA A 180 2.09 3.06 10.13
CA ALA A 180 1.39 1.91 9.56
C ALA A 180 0.09 1.61 10.32
N VAL A 181 0.13 1.59 11.66
CA VAL A 181 -1.07 1.35 12.49
C VAL A 181 -2.11 2.45 12.26
N LEU A 182 -1.69 3.72 12.23
CA LEU A 182 -2.58 4.85 11.97
C LEU A 182 -3.21 4.77 10.57
N VAL A 183 -2.47 4.32 9.56
CA VAL A 183 -2.98 4.08 8.20
C VAL A 183 -4.09 3.03 8.20
N LEU A 184 -3.93 1.92 8.94
CA LEU A 184 -4.97 0.90 9.05
C LEU A 184 -6.24 1.46 9.71
N LEU A 185 -6.07 2.23 10.79
CA LEU A 185 -7.19 2.86 11.51
C LEU A 185 -7.90 3.92 10.65
N ALA A 186 -7.13 4.74 9.93
CA ALA A 186 -7.66 5.74 9.01
C ALA A 186 -8.45 5.06 7.90
N GLY A 187 -7.92 4.00 7.29
CA GLY A 187 -8.63 3.24 6.28
C GLY A 187 -9.93 2.64 6.79
N ALA A 188 -9.92 2.07 7.99
CA ALA A 188 -11.12 1.56 8.64
C ALA A 188 -12.17 2.66 8.87
N GLY A 189 -11.74 3.83 9.35
CA GLY A 189 -12.59 5.01 9.56
C GLY A 189 -13.18 5.56 8.27
N THR A 190 -12.36 5.74 7.23
CA THR A 190 -12.80 6.25 5.92
C THR A 190 -13.82 5.33 5.27
N ALA A 191 -13.63 4.01 5.33
CA ALA A 191 -14.60 3.05 4.80
C ALA A 191 -15.93 3.10 5.56
N ALA A 192 -15.89 3.15 6.90
CA ALA A 192 -17.10 3.29 7.71
C ALA A 192 -17.84 4.60 7.43
N ALA A 193 -17.12 5.72 7.32
CA ALA A 193 -17.68 7.02 7.01
C ALA A 193 -18.31 7.05 5.61
N ALA A 194 -17.64 6.49 4.60
CA ALA A 194 -18.16 6.44 3.23
C ALA A 194 -19.45 5.61 3.13
N GLU A 195 -19.53 4.45 3.81
CA GLU A 195 -20.77 3.66 3.86
C GLU A 195 -21.92 4.38 4.56
N TRP A 196 -21.62 5.20 5.57
CA TRP A 196 -22.64 5.93 6.32
C TRP A 196 -23.14 7.18 5.59
N LEU A 197 -22.24 7.95 4.98
CA LEU A 197 -22.53 9.24 4.35
C LEU A 197 -23.15 9.09 2.96
N VAL A 198 -22.55 8.28 2.08
CA VAL A 198 -22.88 8.26 0.65
C VAL A 198 -24.34 7.86 0.39
N PRO A 199 -24.92 6.83 1.02
CA PRO A 199 -26.33 6.48 0.80
C PRO A 199 -27.30 7.58 1.19
N ARG A 200 -26.95 8.44 2.16
CA ARG A 200 -27.81 9.55 2.61
C ARG A 200 -27.87 10.65 1.57
N PHE A 201 -26.72 11.02 1.00
CA PHE A 201 -26.64 11.99 -0.08
C PHE A 201 -27.32 11.51 -1.37
N VAL A 202 -27.19 10.22 -1.70
CA VAL A 202 -27.85 9.64 -2.88
C VAL A 202 -29.37 9.57 -2.73
N ARG A 203 -29.90 9.42 -1.51
CA ARG A 203 -31.35 9.46 -1.28
C ARG A 203 -31.89 10.88 -1.34
N SER A 204 -31.20 11.86 -0.75
CA SER A 204 -31.64 13.26 -0.76
C SER A 204 -31.70 13.87 -2.16
N SER A 205 -30.86 13.42 -3.09
CA SER A 205 -30.88 13.90 -4.48
C SER A 205 -32.05 13.36 -5.30
N ARG A 206 -32.68 12.24 -4.88
CA ARG A 206 -33.85 11.65 -5.57
C ARG A 206 -35.19 12.22 -5.10
N SER A 207 -35.25 12.87 -3.95
CA SER A 207 -36.48 13.40 -3.36
C SER A 207 -36.85 14.81 -3.83
N SER A 208 -36.06 15.44 -4.70
CA SER A 208 -36.41 16.74 -5.28
C SER A 208 -37.58 16.57 -6.25
N PRO A 209 -38.77 17.15 -5.99
CA PRO A 209 -39.88 17.07 -6.93
C PRO A 209 -39.48 17.68 -8.28
N PRO A 210 -39.99 17.14 -9.41
CA PRO A 210 -39.75 17.75 -10.71
C PRO A 210 -40.20 19.22 -10.66
N ARG A 211 -39.33 20.14 -11.05
CA ARG A 211 -39.70 21.56 -11.15
C ARG A 211 -40.86 21.67 -12.14
N PRO A 212 -42.00 22.28 -11.77
CA PRO A 212 -43.05 22.58 -12.74
C PRO A 212 -42.46 23.53 -13.79
N GLY A 213 -42.55 23.11 -15.05
CA GLY A 213 -42.27 23.94 -16.22
C GLY A 213 -43.50 24.74 -16.63
#